data_AF-A0A376JZU4-F1
#
_entry.id   AF-A0A376JZU4-F1
#
_cell.length_a   1.000
_cell.length_b   1.000
_cell.length_c   1.000
_cell.angle_alpha   90.00
_cell.angle_beta   90.00
_cell.angle_gamma   90.00
#
_symmetry.space_group_name_H-M   'P 1'
#
loop_
_entity.id
_entity.type
_entity.pdbx_description
1 polymer ?
#
loop_
_entity_poly.entity_id
_entity_poly.type
_entity_poly.pdbx_seq_one_letter_code
_entity_poly.pdbx_strand_id
1 'polypeptide(L)' 'MRDMQHFRKIPALMENPRLFSQYPRMVADIMNEMFTIDGKPNQPVRKMIMGHAKKIGLINLLKDGIKGATAL' A
#
# COMPACT_ATOMS: atom_id res chain seq x y z
N MET A 1 24.43 1.95 17.11
CA MET A 1 23.53 0.88 17.63
C MET A 1 22.07 1.32 17.84
N ARG A 2 21.75 2.62 17.97
CA ARG A 2 20.34 3.08 18.08
C ARG A 2 19.49 2.72 16.85
N ASP A 3 20.05 2.82 15.65
CA ASP A 3 19.33 2.55 14.40
C ASP A 3 18.89 1.07 14.28
N MET A 4 19.73 0.14 14.75
CA MET A 4 19.37 -1.29 14.76
C MET A 4 18.24 -1.61 15.75
N GLN A 5 18.10 -0.85 16.83
CA GLN A 5 16.96 -0.99 17.75
C GLN A 5 15.70 -0.39 17.16
N HIS A 6 15.81 0.75 16.49
CA HIS A 6 14.69 1.41 15.82
C HIS A 6 14.12 0.56 14.68
N PHE A 7 14.99 -0.06 13.88
CA PHE A 7 14.59 -0.90 12.74
C PHE A 7 14.50 -2.40 13.04
N ARG A 8 14.49 -2.80 14.32
CA ARG A 8 14.51 -4.22 14.72
C ARG A 8 13.33 -5.03 14.17
N LYS A 9 12.22 -4.37 13.85
CA LYS A 9 10.99 -5.00 13.33
C LYS A 9 10.88 -4.95 11.80
N ILE A 10 11.79 -4.27 11.10
CA ILE A 10 11.85 -4.24 9.64
C ILE A 10 11.95 -5.65 9.02
N PRO A 11 12.76 -6.59 9.53
CA PRO A 11 12.84 -7.93 8.96
C PRO A 11 11.48 -8.64 8.94
N ALA A 12 10.72 -8.55 10.04
CA ALA A 12 9.37 -9.13 10.13
C ALA A 12 8.35 -8.43 9.20
N LEU A 13 8.59 -7.16 8.86
CA LEU A 13 7.81 -6.44 7.85
C LEU A 13 8.19 -6.94 6.44
N MET A 14 9.47 -7.17 6.16
CA MET A 14 9.95 -7.68 4.88
C MET A 14 9.53 -9.14 4.60
N GLU A 15 9.18 -9.90 5.63
CA GLU A 15 8.61 -11.25 5.46
C GLU A 15 7.22 -11.26 4.81
N ASN A 16 6.54 -10.12 4.71
CA ASN A 16 5.25 -10.05 4.05
C ASN A 16 5.41 -9.80 2.53
N PRO A 17 5.21 -10.82 1.67
CA PRO A 17 5.47 -10.71 0.22
C PRO A 17 4.57 -9.70 -0.49
N ARG A 18 3.47 -9.27 0.14
CA ARG A 18 2.53 -8.28 -0.43
C ARG A 18 3.12 -6.87 -0.46
N LEU A 19 4.07 -6.54 0.43
CA LEU A 19 4.78 -5.26 0.42
C LEU A 19 5.61 -5.04 -0.84
N PHE A 20 6.11 -6.11 -1.44
CA PHE A 20 6.96 -6.02 -2.62
C PHE A 20 6.21 -6.25 -3.94
N SER A 21 5.00 -6.82 -3.88
CA SER A 21 4.24 -7.19 -5.08
C SER A 21 2.96 -6.37 -5.24
N GLN A 22 2.13 -6.31 -4.21
CA GLN A 22 0.78 -5.78 -4.30
C GLN A 22 0.73 -4.28 -4.03
N TYR A 23 1.45 -3.78 -3.02
CA TYR A 23 1.45 -2.35 -2.72
C TYR A 23 2.11 -1.46 -3.78
N PRO A 24 3.29 -1.80 -4.33
CA PRO A 24 3.90 -0.99 -5.37
C PRO A 24 3.03 -0.93 -6.62
N ARG A 25 2.41 -2.07 -7.01
CA ARG A 25 1.47 -2.13 -8.13
C ARG A 25 0.21 -1.32 -7.87
N MET A 26 -0.35 -1.37 -6.65
CA MET A 26 -1.50 -0.55 -6.26
C MET A 26 -1.22 0.94 -6.44
N VAL A 27 -0.06 1.40 -5.96
CA VAL A 27 0.34 2.80 -6.05
C VAL A 27 0.56 3.18 -7.51
N ALA A 28 1.21 2.33 -8.30
CA ALA A 28 1.41 2.56 -9.72
C ALA A 28 0.07 2.69 -10.47
N ASP A 29 -0.90 1.81 -10.18
CA ASP A 29 -2.22 1.83 -10.82
C ASP A 29 -3.00 3.10 -10.42
N ILE A 30 -2.97 3.51 -9.15
CA ILE A 30 -3.60 4.76 -8.69
C ILE A 30 -2.96 5.97 -9.38
N MET A 31 -1.63 6.03 -9.44
CA MET A 31 -0.93 7.14 -10.10
C MET A 31 -1.23 7.18 -11.60
N ASN A 32 -1.25 6.01 -12.24
CA ASN A 32 -1.61 5.90 -13.65
C ASN A 32 -3.05 6.40 -13.91
N GLU A 33 -4.01 6.00 -13.07
CA GLU A 33 -5.40 6.47 -13.15
C GLU A 33 -5.56 7.97 -12.85
N MET A 34 -4.73 8.53 -11.97
CA MET A 34 -4.77 9.97 -11.65
C MET A 34 -4.18 10.84 -12.75
N PHE A 35 -3.13 10.38 -13.43
CA PHE A 35 -2.37 11.18 -14.40
C PHE A 35 -2.65 10.82 -15.87
N THR A 36 -3.37 9.72 -16.13
CA THR A 36 -3.82 9.39 -17.49
C THR A 36 -5.07 10.20 -17.84
N ILE A 37 -4.98 11.00 -18.89
CA ILE A 37 -6.12 11.73 -19.44
C ILE A 37 -6.78 10.83 -20.49
N ASP A 38 -7.77 10.05 -20.07
CA ASP A 38 -8.52 9.10 -20.92
C ASP A 38 -9.87 9.65 -21.40
N GLY A 39 -10.16 10.93 -21.13
CA GLY A 39 -11.41 11.59 -21.49
C GLY A 39 -12.63 11.16 -20.66
N LYS A 40 -12.46 10.28 -19.66
CA LYS A 40 -13.54 9.90 -18.75
C LYS A 40 -13.72 10.95 -17.66
N PRO A 41 -14.94 11.08 -17.09
CA PRO A 41 -15.18 11.99 -15.99
C PRO A 41 -14.28 11.66 -14.80
N ASN A 42 -13.63 12.70 -14.26
CA ASN A 42 -12.71 12.57 -13.13
C ASN A 42 -13.41 11.89 -11.95
N GLN A 43 -12.91 10.72 -11.55
CA GLN A 43 -13.43 9.99 -10.39
C GLN A 43 -12.75 10.51 -9.12
N PRO A 44 -13.48 10.62 -7.99
CA PRO A 44 -12.85 10.94 -6.72
C PRO A 44 -11.73 9.95 -6.39
N VAL A 45 -10.54 10.45 -6.03
CA VAL A 45 -9.36 9.63 -5.66
C VAL A 45 -9.71 8.55 -4.63
N ARG A 46 -10.60 8.86 -3.67
CA ARG A 46 -11.11 7.88 -2.69
C ARG A 46 -11.75 6.63 -3.33
N LYS A 47 -12.46 6.77 -4.45
CA LYS A 47 -13.10 5.65 -5.16
C LYS A 47 -12.06 4.77 -5.84
N MET A 48 -11.05 5.39 -6.46
CA MET A 48 -9.92 4.67 -7.07
C MET A 48 -9.17 3.86 -6.01
N ILE A 49 -8.77 4.50 -4.91
CA ILE A 49 -8.11 3.84 -3.76
C ILE A 49 -8.98 2.70 -3.22
N MET A 50 -10.28 2.93 -3.02
CA MET A 50 -11.19 1.91 -2.49
C MET A 50 -11.36 0.72 -3.45
N GLY A 51 -11.39 0.96 -4.76
CA GLY A 51 -11.43 -0.09 -5.78
C GLY A 51 -10.19 -0.98 -5.74
N HIS A 52 -9.02 -0.37 -5.64
CA HIS A 52 -7.74 -1.09 -5.56
C HIS A 52 -7.53 -1.78 -4.21
N ALA A 53 -7.92 -1.14 -3.10
CA ALA A 53 -7.88 -1.73 -1.76
C ALA A 53 -8.79 -2.97 -1.63
N LYS A 54 -9.95 -2.96 -2.29
CA LYS A 54 -10.84 -4.13 -2.36
C LYS A 54 -10.21 -5.30 -3.11
N LYS A 55 -9.42 -5.06 -4.17
CA LYS A 55 -8.71 -6.12 -4.93
C LYS A 55 -7.66 -6.83 -4.09
N ILE A 56 -6.97 -6.10 -3.21
CA ILE A 56 -5.92 -6.63 -2.31
C ILE A 56 -6.51 -7.27 -1.04
N GLY A 57 -7.72 -6.84 -0.67
CA GLY A 57 -8.43 -7.25 0.53
C GLY A 57 -8.26 -6.23 1.66
N LEU A 58 -9.36 -5.62 2.10
CA LEU A 58 -9.36 -4.58 3.13
C LEU A 58 -8.77 -5.07 4.47
N ILE A 59 -9.07 -6.30 4.87
CA ILE A 59 -8.56 -6.91 6.12
C ILE A 59 -7.03 -7.09 6.06
N ASN A 60 -6.55 -7.46 4.87
CA ASN A 60 -5.14 -7.66 4.56
C ASN A 60 -4.38 -6.33 4.59
N LEU A 61 -4.98 -5.27 4.02
CA LEU A 61 -4.47 -3.90 4.08
C LEU A 61 -4.39 -3.39 5.53
N LEU A 62 -5.43 -3.63 6.32
CA LEU A 62 -5.54 -3.19 7.72
C LEU A 62 -4.51 -3.88 8.61
N LYS A 63 -4.38 -5.21 8.50
CA LYS A 63 -3.38 -6.00 9.24
C LYS A 63 -1.96 -5.56 8.92
N ASP A 64 -1.68 -5.29 7.65
CA ASP A 64 -0.36 -4.86 7.22
C ASP A 64 -0.07 -3.42 7.62
N GLY A 65 -1.07 -2.53 7.60
CA GLY A 65 -0.95 -1.16 8.10
C GLY A 65 -0.61 -1.12 9.59
N ILE A 66 -1.26 -1.96 10.41
CA ILE A 66 -0.96 -2.07 11.85
C ILE A 66 0.43 -2.67 12.08
N LYS A 67 0.81 -3.71 11.33
CA LYS A 67 2.16 -4.29 11.40
C LYS A 67 3.25 -3.31 10.97
N GLY A 68 3.00 -2.51 9.93
CA GLY A 68 3.92 -1.47 9.47
C GLY A 68 4.08 -0.35 10.49
N ALA A 69 2.96 0.15 11.05
CA ALA A 69 2.98 1.21 12.05
C ALA A 69 3.62 0.78 13.38
N THR A 70 3.53 -0.50 13.74
CA THR A 70 4.20 -1.04 14.93
C THR A 70 5.65 -1.45 14.67
N ALA A 71 6.07 -1.51 13.40
CA ALA A 71 7.43 -1.85 13.00
C ALA A 71 8.36 -0.63 12.84
N LEU A 72 7.78 0.56 12.65
CA LEU A 72 8.43 1.88 12.75
C LEU A 72 8.46 2.34 14.23
#